data_AF-A0A956YLD2-F1
#
_entry.id   AF-A0A956YLD2-F1
#
_cell.length_a   1.000
_cell.length_b   1.000
_cell.length_c   1.000
_cell.angle_alpha   90.00
_cell.angle_beta   90.00
_cell.angle_gamma   90.00
#
_symmetry.space_group_name_H-M   'P 1'
#
loop_
_entity.id
_entity.type
_entity.pdbx_description
1 polymer ?
#
loop_
_entity_poly.entity_id
_entity_poly.type
_entity_poly.pdbx_seq_one_letter_code
_entity_poly.pdbx_strand_id
1 'polypeptide(L)'
;MTAMNRQVEKQLDRNQWVRLGLTTAVASVLAVLIVQAIALAIWPDIILFKPLDSYPRSALFTAVPIAVATALFAWLAAHKPQPVQTFIRISAVVLILSFIPDYILPVPHKTVLASTVAAFMHVVAAAVTVSLLVIGYRRQTGSS
;
A
#
# COMPACT_ATOMS: atom_id res chain seq x y z
N MET A 1 -2.15 18.86 -43.64
CA MET A 1 -2.19 17.45 -43.19
C MET A 1 -1.49 17.37 -41.85
N THR A 2 -2.23 17.57 -40.76
CA THR A 2 -1.70 17.56 -39.39
C THR A 2 -1.61 16.10 -38.97
N ALA A 3 -0.41 15.55 -38.88
CA ALA A 3 -0.19 14.25 -38.29
C ALA A 3 -0.64 14.34 -36.82
N MET A 4 -1.86 13.91 -36.53
CA MET A 4 -2.29 13.53 -35.20
C MET A 4 -1.42 12.34 -34.80
N ASN A 5 -0.23 12.64 -34.29
CA ASN A 5 0.61 11.71 -33.58
C ASN A 5 -0.10 11.43 -32.26
N ARG A 6 -1.18 10.63 -32.36
CA ARG A 6 -1.92 10.10 -31.23
C ARG A 6 -0.92 9.19 -30.55
N GLN A 7 -0.15 9.73 -29.61
CA GLN A 7 0.68 8.94 -28.72
C GLN A 7 -0.27 7.88 -28.14
N VAL A 8 -0.17 6.66 -28.64
CA VAL A 8 -0.91 5.53 -28.08
C VAL A 8 -0.38 5.43 -26.67
N GLU A 9 -1.16 5.89 -25.71
CA GLU A 9 -0.79 5.85 -24.29
C GLU A 9 -0.48 4.39 -23.98
N LYS A 10 0.80 4.09 -23.73
CA LYS A 10 1.29 2.73 -23.65
C LYS A 10 0.74 2.12 -22.37
N GLN A 11 -0.27 1.27 -22.50
CA GLN A 11 -0.80 0.52 -21.36
C GLN A 11 0.16 -0.61 -20.95
N LEU A 12 0.22 -0.88 -19.65
CA LEU A 12 0.99 -2.02 -19.12
C LEU A 12 0.32 -3.34 -19.50
N ASP A 13 1.11 -4.32 -19.88
CA ASP A 13 0.64 -5.69 -20.03
C ASP A 13 0.43 -6.39 -18.67
N ARG A 14 -0.17 -7.59 -18.70
CA ARG A 14 -0.46 -8.36 -17.48
C ARG A 14 0.79 -8.73 -16.70
N ASN A 15 1.89 -9.09 -17.37
CA ASN A 15 3.13 -9.51 -16.71
C ASN A 15 3.82 -8.32 -16.03
N GLN A 16 3.75 -7.14 -16.64
CA GLN A 16 4.22 -5.88 -16.08
C GLN A 16 3.44 -5.52 -14.81
N TRP A 17 2.12 -5.65 -14.81
CA TRP A 17 1.29 -5.46 -13.61
C TRP A 17 1.63 -6.46 -12.50
N VAL A 18 1.80 -7.74 -12.84
CA VAL A 18 2.18 -8.78 -11.85
C VAL A 18 3.54 -8.47 -11.25
N ARG A 19 4.54 -8.11 -12.07
CA ARG A 19 5.88 -7.78 -11.59
C ARG A 19 5.86 -6.53 -10.72
N LEU A 20 5.13 -5.49 -11.11
CA LEU A 20 4.99 -4.25 -10.36
C LEU A 20 4.29 -4.48 -9.01
N GLY A 21 3.21 -5.27 -8.99
CA GLY A 21 2.52 -5.65 -7.76
C GLY A 21 3.41 -6.46 -6.83
N LEU A 22 4.15 -7.44 -7.36
CA LEU A 22 5.04 -8.28 -6.57
C LEU A 22 6.20 -7.48 -5.95
N THR A 23 6.87 -6.64 -6.73
CA THR A 23 7.96 -5.80 -6.19
C THR A 23 7.45 -4.83 -5.14
N THR A 24 6.25 -4.26 -5.35
CA THR A 24 5.61 -3.38 -4.38
C THR A 24 5.24 -4.13 -3.09
N ALA A 25 4.69 -5.34 -3.20
CA ALA A 25 4.33 -6.17 -2.06
C ALA A 25 5.56 -6.51 -1.22
N VAL A 26 6.64 -6.98 -1.85
CA VAL A 26 7.90 -7.31 -1.15
C VAL A 26 8.47 -6.07 -0.46
N ALA A 27 8.58 -4.94 -1.16
CA ALA A 27 9.14 -3.72 -0.59
C ALA A 27 8.31 -3.19 0.59
N SER A 28 6.98 -3.20 0.49
CA SER A 28 6.10 -2.71 1.54
C SER A 28 6.08 -3.63 2.75
N VAL A 29 6.06 -4.95 2.53
CA VAL A 29 6.17 -5.94 3.63
C VAL A 29 7.49 -5.71 4.37
N LEU A 30 8.62 -5.61 3.67
CA LEU A 30 9.91 -5.35 4.31
C LEU A 30 9.90 -4.04 5.10
N ALA A 31 9.37 -2.96 4.54
CA ALA A 31 9.27 -1.67 5.23
C ALA A 31 8.44 -1.77 6.53
N VAL A 32 7.29 -2.43 6.46
CA VAL A 32 6.41 -2.63 7.63
C VAL A 32 7.08 -3.50 8.69
N LEU A 33 7.75 -4.59 8.30
CA LEU A 33 8.44 -5.48 9.25
C LEU A 33 9.63 -4.79 9.92
N ILE A 34 10.36 -3.92 9.20
CA ILE A 34 11.41 -3.08 9.78
C ILE A 34 10.83 -2.14 10.84
N VAL A 35 9.72 -1.47 10.54
CA VAL A 35 9.05 -0.56 11.49
C VAL A 35 8.56 -1.33 12.72
N GLN A 36 7.96 -2.50 12.53
CA GLN A 36 7.55 -3.36 13.65
C GLN A 36 8.75 -3.78 14.49
N ALA A 37 9.85 -4.22 13.88
CA ALA A 37 11.05 -4.62 14.61
C ALA A 37 11.65 -3.47 15.43
N ILE A 38 11.71 -2.27 14.87
CA ILE A 38 12.16 -1.07 15.58
C ILE A 38 11.21 -0.76 16.74
N ALA A 39 9.90 -0.78 16.52
CA ALA A 39 8.91 -0.48 17.55
C ALA A 39 8.98 -1.48 18.72
N LEU A 40 9.14 -2.77 18.44
CA LEU A 40 9.29 -3.82 19.45
C LEU A 40 10.62 -3.72 20.20
N ALA A 41 11.68 -3.23 19.57
CA ALA A 41 12.96 -2.99 20.23
C ALA A 41 12.89 -1.80 21.21
N ILE A 42 12.10 -0.78 20.89
CA ILE A 42 11.95 0.43 21.73
C ILE A 42 10.90 0.19 22.84
N TRP A 43 9.78 -0.46 22.51
CA TRP A 43 8.66 -0.72 23.42
C TRP A 43 8.26 -2.19 23.41
N PRO A 44 8.98 -3.08 24.11
CA PRO A 44 8.74 -4.52 24.07
C PRO A 44 7.31 -4.92 24.45
N ASP A 45 6.68 -4.21 25.39
CA ASP A 45 5.35 -4.53 25.90
C ASP A 45 4.24 -4.44 24.85
N ILE A 46 4.45 -3.70 23.74
CA ILE A 46 3.44 -3.60 22.68
C ILE A 46 3.30 -4.92 21.90
N ILE A 47 4.20 -5.89 22.07
CA ILE A 47 4.07 -7.24 21.49
C ILE A 47 2.82 -7.97 21.95
N LEU A 48 2.28 -7.60 23.13
CA LEU A 48 1.03 -8.18 23.66
C LEU A 48 -0.20 -7.73 22.85
N PHE A 49 -0.07 -6.64 22.10
CA PHE A 49 -1.13 -6.18 21.21
C PHE A 49 -1.20 -7.10 19.99
N LYS A 50 -2.33 -7.79 19.82
CA LYS A 50 -2.51 -8.85 18.83
C LYS A 50 -2.10 -8.47 17.39
N PRO A 51 -2.32 -7.25 16.88
CA PRO A 51 -1.80 -6.86 15.56
C PRO A 51 -0.27 -6.88 15.43
N LEU A 52 0.47 -6.71 16.53
CA LEU A 52 1.93 -6.60 16.57
C LEU A 52 2.65 -7.85 17.10
N ASP A 53 1.91 -8.86 17.55
CA ASP A 53 2.46 -10.08 18.18
C ASP A 53 3.18 -11.04 17.21
N SER A 54 3.06 -10.80 15.90
CA SER A 54 3.44 -11.78 14.87
C SER A 54 3.87 -11.10 13.56
N TYR A 55 5.13 -11.29 13.18
CA TYR A 55 5.65 -10.83 11.89
C TYR A 55 4.93 -11.46 10.68
N PRO A 56 4.66 -12.79 10.63
CA PRO A 56 3.88 -13.37 9.55
C PRO A 56 2.48 -12.76 9.40
N ARG A 57 1.84 -12.40 10.52
CA ARG A 57 0.55 -11.72 10.50
C ARG A 57 0.68 -10.35 9.85
N SER A 58 1.60 -9.51 10.31
CA SER A 58 1.84 -8.19 9.73
C SER A 58 2.15 -8.27 8.23
N ALA A 59 2.94 -9.27 7.81
CA ALA A 59 3.23 -9.51 6.40
C ALA A 59 1.97 -9.83 5.60
N LEU A 60 1.10 -10.71 6.08
CA LEU A 60 -0.17 -11.06 5.41
C LEU A 60 -1.13 -9.86 5.35
N PHE A 61 -1.30 -9.14 6.46
CA PHE A 61 -2.13 -7.94 6.54
C PHE A 61 -1.61 -6.79 5.67
N THR A 62 -0.34 -6.83 5.26
CA THR A 62 0.25 -5.88 4.30
C THR A 62 0.10 -6.38 2.86
N ALA A 63 0.43 -7.63 2.59
CA ALA A 63 0.47 -8.18 1.23
C ALA A 63 -0.92 -8.27 0.58
N VAL A 64 -1.96 -8.66 1.35
CA VAL A 64 -3.32 -8.82 0.80
C VAL A 64 -3.90 -7.50 0.31
N PRO A 65 -3.91 -6.40 1.09
CA PRO A 65 -4.33 -5.08 0.59
C PRO A 65 -3.52 -4.59 -0.61
N ILE A 66 -2.23 -4.88 -0.70
CA ILE A 66 -1.40 -4.48 -1.85
C ILE A 66 -1.80 -5.22 -3.13
N ALA A 67 -2.13 -6.50 -3.03
CA ALA A 67 -2.66 -7.25 -4.18
C ALA A 67 -3.97 -6.61 -4.68
N VAL A 68 -4.87 -6.24 -3.75
CA VAL A 68 -6.12 -5.54 -4.06
C VAL A 68 -5.84 -4.16 -4.66
N ALA A 69 -4.91 -3.38 -4.10
CA ALA A 69 -4.55 -2.05 -4.59
C ALA A 69 -3.93 -2.11 -6.00
N THR A 70 -3.11 -3.13 -6.27
CA THR A 70 -2.51 -3.37 -7.59
C THR A 70 -3.60 -3.68 -8.61
N ALA A 71 -4.53 -4.60 -8.28
CA ALA A 71 -5.64 -4.96 -9.16
C ALA A 71 -6.57 -3.76 -9.41
N LEU A 72 -6.88 -2.99 -8.36
CA LEU A 72 -7.66 -1.75 -8.47
C LEU A 72 -6.96 -0.75 -9.38
N PHE A 73 -5.65 -0.55 -9.23
CA PHE A 73 -4.94 0.42 -10.05
C PHE A 73 -4.85 -0.02 -11.52
N ALA A 74 -4.64 -1.32 -11.76
CA ALA A 74 -4.72 -1.89 -13.10
C ALA A 74 -6.10 -1.67 -13.74
N TRP A 75 -7.18 -1.87 -12.98
CA TRP A 75 -8.54 -1.61 -13.44
C TRP A 75 -8.76 -0.12 -13.74
N LEU A 76 -8.31 0.78 -12.87
CA LEU A 76 -8.40 2.23 -13.07
C LEU A 76 -7.65 2.66 -14.34
N ALA A 77 -6.43 2.15 -14.55
CA ALA A 77 -5.62 2.44 -15.72
C ALA A 77 -6.30 2.01 -17.03
N ALA A 78 -7.12 0.96 -17.00
CA ALA A 78 -7.87 0.50 -18.16
C ALA A 78 -9.19 1.25 -18.41
N HIS A 79 -9.81 1.84 -17.37
CA HIS A 79 -11.20 2.33 -17.45
C HIS A 79 -11.40 3.81 -17.12
N LYS A 80 -10.40 4.50 -16.56
CA LYS A 80 -10.54 5.90 -16.11
C LYS A 80 -9.60 6.83 -16.88
N PRO A 81 -10.05 8.05 -17.21
CA PRO A 81 -9.22 9.03 -17.92
C PRO A 81 -8.10 9.61 -17.04
N GLN A 82 -8.25 9.58 -15.70
CA GLN A 82 -7.27 10.08 -14.75
C GLN A 82 -6.95 9.01 -13.69
N PRO A 83 -6.31 7.90 -14.08
CA PRO A 83 -6.17 6.73 -13.22
C PRO A 83 -5.30 7.00 -11.99
N VAL A 84 -4.19 7.74 -12.16
CA VAL A 84 -3.25 8.06 -11.07
C VAL A 84 -3.91 8.93 -9.99
N GLN A 85 -4.56 10.03 -10.37
CA GLN A 85 -5.23 10.91 -9.39
C GLN A 85 -6.37 10.19 -8.67
N THR A 86 -7.14 9.38 -9.41
CA THR A 86 -8.23 8.59 -8.82
C THR A 86 -7.68 7.57 -7.83
N PHE A 87 -6.60 6.86 -8.19
CA PHE A 87 -5.95 5.88 -7.31
C PHE A 87 -5.42 6.53 -6.02
N ILE A 88 -4.74 7.68 -6.12
CA ILE A 88 -4.23 8.41 -4.95
C ILE A 88 -5.38 8.83 -4.02
N ARG A 89 -6.48 9.36 -4.56
CA ARG A 89 -7.66 9.75 -3.77
C ARG A 89 -8.27 8.56 -3.04
N ILE A 90 -8.47 7.44 -3.74
CA ILE A 90 -8.98 6.21 -3.12
C ILE A 90 -8.02 5.72 -2.04
N SER A 91 -6.72 5.72 -2.31
CA SER A 91 -5.69 5.28 -1.36
C SER A 91 -5.68 6.14 -0.10
N ALA A 92 -5.86 7.46 -0.22
CA ALA A 92 -5.98 8.36 0.91
C ALA A 92 -7.23 8.06 1.76
N VAL A 93 -8.38 7.81 1.12
CA VAL A 93 -9.62 7.41 1.83
C VAL A 93 -9.43 6.06 2.53
N VAL A 94 -8.88 5.07 1.83
CA VAL A 94 -8.61 3.74 2.39
C VAL A 94 -7.64 3.81 3.56
N LEU A 95 -6.59 4.64 3.48
CA LEU A 95 -5.67 4.86 4.60
C LEU A 95 -6.41 5.38 5.83
N ILE A 96 -7.25 6.39 5.68
CA ILE A 96 -8.03 6.94 6.80
C ILE A 96 -8.97 5.87 7.38
N LEU A 97 -9.67 5.13 6.53
CA LEU A 97 -10.55 4.03 6.95
C LEU A 97 -9.77 2.90 7.65
N SER A 98 -8.52 2.69 7.27
CA SER A 98 -7.69 1.63 7.84
C SER A 98 -7.29 1.87 9.29
N PHE A 99 -7.44 3.10 9.81
CA PHE A 99 -7.22 3.42 11.22
C PHE A 99 -8.39 3.03 12.13
N ILE A 100 -9.58 2.80 11.56
CA ILE A 100 -10.77 2.40 12.32
C ILE A 100 -10.49 1.12 13.12
N PRO A 101 -9.96 0.04 12.52
CA PRO A 101 -9.53 -1.14 13.25
C PRO A 101 -8.61 -0.85 14.45
N ASP A 102 -7.64 0.05 14.28
CA ASP A 102 -6.60 0.30 15.28
C ASP A 102 -7.15 0.97 16.54
N TYR A 103 -8.08 1.92 16.38
CA TYR A 103 -8.60 2.69 17.51
C TYR A 103 -9.95 2.18 18.03
N ILE A 104 -10.79 1.62 17.16
CA ILE A 104 -12.20 1.33 17.50
C ILE A 104 -12.38 -0.12 17.92
N LEU A 105 -11.70 -1.10 17.30
CA LEU A 105 -11.94 -2.50 17.62
C LEU A 105 -11.49 -2.85 19.05
N PRO A 106 -12.29 -3.59 19.82
CA PRO A 106 -11.91 -4.05 21.15
C PRO A 106 -10.97 -5.27 20.99
N VAL A 107 -9.68 -5.03 21.19
CA VAL A 107 -8.64 -6.05 21.10
C VAL A 107 -7.91 -6.12 22.45
N PRO A 108 -7.55 -7.32 22.95
CA PRO A 108 -6.74 -7.45 24.17
C PRO A 108 -5.44 -6.65 24.10
N HIS A 109 -5.02 -6.10 25.25
CA HIS A 109 -3.79 -5.30 25.40
C HIS A 109 -3.71 -4.07 24.48
N LYS A 110 -4.86 -3.57 24.01
CA LYS A 110 -4.92 -2.33 23.25
C LYS A 110 -4.56 -1.15 24.15
N THR A 111 -3.43 -0.53 23.86
CA THR A 111 -3.02 0.77 24.42
C THR A 111 -3.04 1.83 23.33
N VAL A 112 -3.09 3.11 23.71
CA VAL A 112 -2.98 4.21 22.73
C VAL A 112 -1.66 4.10 21.97
N LEU A 113 -0.55 3.78 22.65
CA LEU A 113 0.76 3.60 22.02
C LEU A 113 0.74 2.47 20.98
N ALA A 114 0.25 1.28 21.33
CA ALA A 114 0.22 0.14 20.41
C ALA A 114 -0.70 0.40 19.20
N SER A 115 -1.83 1.08 19.42
CA SER A 115 -2.76 1.50 18.36
C SER A 115 -2.10 2.51 17.42
N THR A 116 -1.35 3.48 17.96
CA THR A 116 -0.61 4.47 17.17
C THR A 116 0.51 3.83 16.36
N VAL A 117 1.22 2.84 16.91
CA VAL A 117 2.25 2.08 16.18
C VAL A 117 1.62 1.30 15.02
N ALA A 118 0.50 0.61 15.24
CA ALA A 118 -0.22 -0.08 14.18
C ALA A 118 -0.71 0.88 13.08
N ALA A 119 -1.36 1.98 13.47
CA ALA A 119 -1.77 3.02 12.52
C ALA A 119 -0.59 3.61 11.74
N PHE A 120 0.58 3.77 12.38
CA PHE A 120 1.80 4.23 11.70
C PHE A 120 2.31 3.21 10.68
N MET A 121 2.26 1.92 10.98
CA MET A 121 2.60 0.87 10.01
C MET A 121 1.70 0.93 8.77
N HIS A 122 0.42 1.30 8.92
CA HIS A 122 -0.48 1.52 7.78
C HIS A 122 -0.04 2.71 6.92
N VAL A 123 0.40 3.82 7.54
CA VAL A 123 0.95 4.97 6.83
C VAL A 123 2.18 4.57 6.02
N VAL A 124 3.09 3.81 6.61
CA VAL A 124 4.30 3.32 5.94
C VAL A 124 3.95 2.41 4.76
N ALA A 125 3.05 1.44 4.98
CA ALA A 125 2.57 0.56 3.93
C ALA A 125 1.94 1.34 2.76
N ALA A 126 1.06 2.30 3.06
CA ALA A 126 0.39 3.13 2.08
C ALA A 126 1.37 4.01 1.30
N ALA A 127 2.31 4.66 1.99
CA ALA A 127 3.33 5.50 1.36
C ALA A 127 4.17 4.70 0.36
N VAL A 128 4.74 3.57 0.80
CA VAL A 128 5.57 2.71 -0.07
C VAL A 128 4.75 2.15 -1.23
N THR A 129 3.54 1.65 -0.95
CA THR A 129 2.66 1.05 -1.98
C THR A 129 2.28 2.07 -3.04
N VAL A 130 1.76 3.23 -2.63
CA VAL A 130 1.28 4.25 -3.57
C VAL A 130 2.45 4.81 -4.38
N SER A 131 3.57 5.12 -3.73
CA SER A 131 4.76 5.63 -4.42
C SER A 131 5.28 4.64 -5.46
N LEU A 132 5.48 3.37 -5.09
CA LEU A 132 6.03 2.38 -6.02
C LEU A 132 5.08 2.06 -7.18
N LEU A 133 3.78 1.90 -6.91
CA LEU A 133 2.81 1.66 -7.97
C LEU A 133 2.74 2.86 -8.94
N VAL A 134 2.64 4.08 -8.43
CA VAL A 134 2.52 5.28 -9.27
C VAL A 134 3.82 5.54 -10.05
N ILE A 135 4.97 5.49 -9.40
CA ILE A 135 6.27 5.69 -10.06
C ILE A 135 6.51 4.59 -11.09
N GLY A 136 6.25 3.33 -10.72
CA GLY A 136 6.42 2.18 -11.60
C GLY A 136 5.49 2.24 -12.82
N TYR A 137 4.24 2.66 -12.63
CA TYR A 137 3.30 2.90 -13.73
C TYR A 137 3.83 4.00 -14.67
N ARG A 138 4.12 5.19 -14.15
CA ARG A 138 4.58 6.33 -14.95
C ARG A 138 5.85 6.04 -15.75
N ARG A 139 6.82 5.31 -15.15
CA ARG A 139 8.05 4.90 -15.84
C ARG A 139 7.79 3.96 -17.02
N GLN A 140 6.76 3.12 -16.94
CA GLN A 140 6.44 2.13 -17.96
C GLN A 140 5.53 2.67 -19.07
N THR A 141 4.65 3.62 -18.73
CA THR A 141 3.74 4.30 -19.68
C THR A 141 4.34 5.55 -20.32
N GLY A 142 5.40 6.13 -19.73
CA GLY A 142 5.97 7.41 -20.17
C GLY A 142 5.10 8.62 -19.82
N SER A 143 4.12 8.48 -18.92
CA SER A 143 3.24 9.56 -18.48
C SER A 143 3.93 10.39 -17.37
N SER A 144 4.34 11.62 -17.70
CA SER A 144 4.93 12.61 -16.77
C SER A 144 3.91 13.12 -15.75
#